data_AF-A0A4Y8V135-F1
#
_entry.id   AF-A0A4Y8V135-F1
#
_cell.length_a   1.000
_cell.length_b   1.000
_cell.length_c   1.000
_cell.angle_alpha   90.00
_cell.angle_beta   90.00
_cell.angle_gamma   90.00
#
_symmetry.space_group_name_H-M   'P 1'
#
loop_
_entity.id
_entity.type
_entity.pdbx_description
1 polymer ?
#
loop_
_entity_poly.entity_id
_entity_poly.type
_entity_poly.pdbx_seq_one_letter_code
_entity_poly.pdbx_strand_id
1 'polypeptide(L)'
;MSALRPILLATMLVLVNVSVQAQLSESPQRLPADMLDVRSPMERVTGTPGNMRITDRSCRSKPLPDLRRRIVDTAAQEWAYFGFSVDKQARAEPLSQGSNQSLSLQMPRGAFSRMSPGENARVASSIAGYWAATPDSDWILQRQNANWNAEGAGARWRNAWSAAFISWVMCESGLDDPGQFRRAIAHHTYIDQAIRAADGQDNDAVYTAFEPGQAAVEPGDLLCRGSRPEYRNLADRRTQLGEGARTHCDIVVKVDTEAQTIMVIGGNVRGTVRMKVLPAGQNDGEALRALSDNGRALFAHLKLQAPSIALNALDTSPTLQAFPSAYR
;
A
#
# COMPACT_ATOMS: atom_id res chain seq x y z
N MET A 1 -60.91 -40.01 55.37
CA MET A 1 -60.08 -38.92 55.90
C MET A 1 -58.70 -39.02 55.26
N SER A 2 -58.32 -37.92 54.61
CA SER A 2 -57.07 -37.54 53.91
C SER A 2 -56.30 -38.54 53.05
N ALA A 3 -56.33 -38.22 51.75
CA ALA A 3 -55.65 -38.82 50.61
C ALA A 3 -54.19 -38.34 50.46
N LEU A 4 -53.34 -39.22 49.92
CA LEU A 4 -52.01 -38.90 49.41
C LEU A 4 -52.10 -37.93 48.22
N ARG A 5 -51.25 -36.90 48.19
CA ARG A 5 -50.98 -36.06 47.01
C ARG A 5 -49.54 -36.27 46.55
N PRO A 6 -49.28 -36.52 45.25
CA PRO A 6 -47.92 -36.49 44.70
C PRO A 6 -47.51 -35.03 44.43
N ILE A 7 -46.30 -34.65 44.84
CA ILE A 7 -45.72 -33.35 44.50
C ILE A 7 -44.92 -33.55 43.21
N LEU A 8 -45.37 -32.89 42.13
CA LEU A 8 -44.64 -32.78 40.87
C LEU A 8 -43.29 -32.07 41.10
N LEU A 9 -42.20 -32.70 40.66
CA LEU A 9 -40.94 -32.00 40.40
C LEU A 9 -41.14 -31.07 39.20
N ALA A 10 -41.09 -29.76 39.44
CA ALA A 10 -41.03 -28.77 38.38
C ALA A 10 -39.57 -28.65 37.89
N THR A 11 -39.30 -29.17 36.69
CA THR A 11 -38.03 -29.04 36.01
C THR A 11 -37.81 -27.58 35.62
N MET A 12 -36.85 -26.92 36.27
CA MET A 12 -36.46 -25.54 35.98
C MET A 12 -35.70 -25.52 34.63
N LEU A 13 -36.36 -25.04 33.57
CA LEU A 13 -35.75 -24.84 32.27
C LEU A 13 -34.85 -23.60 32.36
N VAL A 14 -33.54 -23.80 32.52
CA VAL A 14 -32.55 -22.71 32.41
C VAL A 14 -32.48 -22.29 30.95
N LEU A 15 -33.13 -21.17 30.61
CA LEU A 15 -32.94 -20.48 29.34
C LEU A 15 -31.51 -19.94 29.32
N VAL A 16 -30.61 -20.66 28.66
CA VAL A 16 -29.28 -20.16 28.29
C VAL A 16 -29.51 -19.05 27.28
N ASN A 17 -29.40 -17.80 27.73
CA ASN A 17 -29.26 -16.65 26.85
C ASN A 17 -27.96 -16.82 26.05
N VAL A 18 -28.06 -17.39 24.85
CA VAL A 18 -26.98 -17.32 23.86
C VAL A 18 -26.89 -15.86 23.45
N SER A 19 -26.03 -15.11 24.14
CA SER A 19 -25.61 -13.80 23.69
C SER A 19 -24.95 -14.00 22.32
N VAL A 20 -25.65 -13.59 21.26
CA VAL A 20 -25.05 -13.42 19.94
C VAL A 20 -23.96 -12.37 20.11
N GLN A 21 -22.72 -12.82 20.30
CA GLN A 21 -21.57 -11.93 20.18
C GLN A 21 -21.59 -11.43 18.74
N ALA A 22 -21.86 -10.13 18.59
CA ALA A 22 -21.54 -9.42 17.37
C ALA A 22 -20.07 -9.72 17.07
N GLN A 23 -19.79 -10.43 15.97
CA GLN A 23 -18.45 -10.52 15.42
C GLN A 23 -18.01 -9.09 15.11
N LEU A 24 -17.30 -8.46 16.05
CA LEU A 24 -16.39 -7.37 15.72
C LEU A 24 -15.53 -7.94 14.60
N SER A 25 -15.66 -7.41 13.39
CA SER A 25 -14.84 -7.83 12.25
C SER A 25 -13.38 -7.59 12.63
N GLU A 26 -12.70 -8.61 13.14
CA GLU A 26 -11.28 -8.55 13.42
C GLU A 26 -10.55 -8.30 12.11
N SER A 27 -9.67 -7.30 12.08
CA SER A 27 -8.83 -7.05 10.92
C SER A 27 -8.04 -8.34 10.58
N PRO A 28 -7.89 -8.68 9.28
CA PRO A 28 -7.15 -9.87 8.89
C PRO A 28 -5.76 -9.89 9.50
N GLN A 29 -5.36 -11.05 10.03
CA GLN A 29 -3.99 -11.25 10.50
C GLN A 29 -3.06 -11.55 9.32
N ARG A 30 -1.75 -11.33 9.53
CA ARG A 30 -0.75 -11.73 8.53
C ARG A 30 -0.72 -13.23 8.39
N LEU A 31 -0.49 -13.72 7.17
CA LEU A 31 -0.26 -15.13 6.94
C LEU A 31 1.03 -15.59 7.64
N PRO A 32 1.09 -16.86 8.09
CA PRO A 32 2.30 -17.43 8.64
C PRO A 32 3.39 -17.59 7.55
N ALA A 33 4.66 -17.63 7.98
CA ALA A 33 5.82 -17.58 7.08
C ALA A 33 5.94 -18.80 6.14
N ASP A 34 5.32 -19.93 6.48
CA ASP A 34 5.23 -21.13 5.64
C ASP A 34 4.25 -20.97 4.47
N MET A 35 3.23 -20.10 4.61
CA MET A 35 2.31 -19.74 3.53
C MET A 35 2.81 -18.56 2.70
N LEU A 36 3.43 -17.57 3.35
CA LEU A 36 4.01 -16.41 2.70
C LEU A 36 5.27 -15.98 3.44
N ASP A 37 6.43 -16.19 2.83
CA ASP A 37 7.73 -15.90 3.42
C ASP A 37 8.07 -14.39 3.45
N VAL A 38 7.34 -13.66 4.30
CA VAL A 38 7.46 -12.22 4.56
C VAL A 38 7.53 -12.01 6.07
N ARG A 39 8.61 -11.40 6.57
CA ARG A 39 8.73 -11.09 8.00
C ARG A 39 7.77 -9.96 8.37
N SER A 40 7.15 -10.02 9.53
CA SER A 40 6.27 -8.94 9.98
C SER A 40 7.08 -7.64 10.14
N PRO A 41 6.61 -6.49 9.63
CA PRO A 41 7.29 -5.21 9.87
C PRO A 41 7.43 -4.93 11.38
N MET A 42 6.49 -5.43 12.20
CA MET A 42 6.48 -5.22 13.65
C MET A 42 7.69 -5.84 14.36
N GLU A 43 8.32 -6.88 13.78
CA GLU A 43 9.52 -7.53 14.35
C GLU A 43 10.76 -6.63 14.28
N ARG A 44 10.71 -5.55 13.48
CA ARG A 44 11.82 -4.62 13.28
C ARG A 44 11.92 -3.54 14.35
N VAL A 45 10.95 -3.52 15.27
CA VAL A 45 10.85 -2.52 16.32
C VAL A 45 10.54 -3.16 17.67
N THR A 46 10.95 -2.49 18.74
CA THR A 46 10.64 -2.88 20.12
C THR A 46 10.03 -1.70 20.87
N GLY A 47 9.40 -2.00 22.01
CA GLY A 47 8.71 -0.99 22.83
C GLY A 47 7.28 -0.71 22.34
N THR A 48 6.65 0.27 22.96
CA THR A 48 5.27 0.69 22.69
C THR A 48 5.24 2.11 22.13
N PRO A 49 4.13 2.55 21.49
CA PRO A 49 3.95 3.95 21.08
C PRO A 49 4.30 4.92 22.22
N GLY A 50 5.32 5.76 22.01
CA GLY A 50 5.86 6.69 23.00
C GLY A 50 7.30 6.38 23.42
N ASN A 51 7.73 5.11 23.29
CA ASN A 51 9.07 4.61 23.56
C ASN A 51 9.50 3.54 22.53
N MET A 52 9.00 3.64 21.30
CA MET A 52 9.31 2.64 20.28
C MET A 52 10.73 2.86 19.71
N ARG A 53 11.47 1.79 19.45
CA ARG A 53 12.84 1.85 18.91
C ARG A 53 13.00 0.88 17.74
N ILE A 54 13.76 1.28 16.72
CA ILE A 54 14.14 0.39 15.62
C ILE A 54 15.25 -0.54 16.10
N THR A 55 15.10 -1.84 15.84
CA THR A 55 16.06 -2.88 16.23
C THR A 55 16.60 -3.67 15.04
N ASP A 56 15.89 -3.72 13.91
CA ASP A 56 16.34 -4.42 12.70
C ASP A 56 16.13 -3.60 11.42
N ARG A 57 17.24 -3.25 10.77
CA ARG A 57 17.28 -2.54 9.47
C ARG A 57 17.64 -3.46 8.30
N SER A 58 17.91 -4.73 8.58
CA SER A 58 18.36 -5.71 7.58
C SER A 58 17.30 -5.94 6.51
N CYS A 59 17.78 -6.28 5.32
CA CYS A 59 16.97 -6.83 4.24
C CYS A 59 17.52 -8.19 3.88
N ARG A 60 16.66 -9.04 3.32
CA ARG A 60 17.08 -10.33 2.80
C ARG A 60 17.48 -10.13 1.35
N SER A 61 18.50 -10.84 0.92
CA SER A 61 18.81 -10.97 -0.51
C SER A 61 18.10 -12.21 -1.05
N LYS A 62 17.39 -12.09 -2.19
CA LYS A 62 16.74 -13.22 -2.86
C LYS A 62 16.93 -13.13 -4.37
N PRO A 63 16.96 -14.28 -5.10
CA PRO A 63 17.10 -14.27 -6.56
C PRO A 63 16.01 -13.45 -7.27
N LEU A 64 16.39 -12.78 -8.36
CA LEU A 64 15.50 -11.91 -9.15
C LEU A 64 14.33 -12.60 -9.89
N PRO A 65 14.39 -13.88 -10.34
CA PRO A 65 13.33 -14.47 -11.16
C PRO A 65 11.90 -14.36 -10.58
N ASP A 66 11.74 -14.53 -9.26
CA ASP A 66 10.41 -14.43 -8.61
C ASP A 66 10.13 -13.05 -7.99
N LEU A 67 10.93 -12.03 -8.31
CA LEU A 67 10.84 -10.72 -7.67
C LEU A 67 9.46 -10.06 -7.83
N ARG A 68 8.88 -10.09 -9.05
CA ARG A 68 7.54 -9.55 -9.30
C ARG A 68 6.48 -10.18 -8.39
N ARG A 69 6.51 -11.52 -8.28
CA ARG A 69 5.57 -12.29 -7.45
C ARG A 69 5.70 -11.89 -5.98
N ARG A 70 6.92 -11.85 -5.45
CA ARG A 70 7.19 -11.47 -4.06
C ARG A 70 6.74 -10.04 -3.75
N ILE A 71 6.97 -9.08 -4.65
CA ILE A 71 6.50 -7.69 -4.48
C ILE A 71 4.97 -7.64 -4.39
N VAL A 72 4.27 -8.30 -5.31
CA VAL A 72 2.81 -8.31 -5.34
C VAL A 72 2.24 -8.99 -4.10
N ASP A 73 2.77 -10.14 -3.69
CA ASP A 73 2.31 -10.87 -2.50
C ASP A 73 2.53 -10.08 -1.22
N THR A 74 3.69 -9.46 -1.07
CA THR A 74 4.02 -8.64 0.10
C THR A 74 3.09 -7.42 0.19
N ALA A 75 2.80 -6.76 -0.93
CA ALA A 75 1.86 -5.65 -0.97
C ALA A 75 0.41 -6.09 -0.68
N ALA A 76 -0.02 -7.23 -1.24
CA ALA A 76 -1.35 -7.80 -1.00
C ALA A 76 -1.55 -8.16 0.48
N GLN A 77 -0.54 -8.75 1.12
CA GLN A 77 -0.57 -9.10 2.53
C GLN A 77 -0.81 -7.89 3.44
N GLU A 78 -0.11 -6.78 3.20
CA GLU A 78 -0.31 -5.57 4.00
C GLU A 78 -1.65 -4.89 3.68
N TRP A 79 -2.09 -4.92 2.43
CA TRP A 79 -3.44 -4.44 2.10
C TRP A 79 -4.52 -5.23 2.84
N ALA A 80 -4.39 -6.55 2.95
CA ALA A 80 -5.25 -7.39 3.77
C ALA A 80 -5.17 -7.05 5.25
N TYR A 81 -3.96 -6.92 5.80
CA TYR A 81 -3.74 -6.59 7.22
C TYR A 81 -4.36 -5.25 7.61
N PHE A 82 -4.44 -4.29 6.68
CA PHE A 82 -5.11 -3.00 6.85
C PHE A 82 -6.61 -3.02 6.47
N GLY A 83 -7.19 -4.21 6.26
CA GLY A 83 -8.63 -4.40 6.11
C GLY A 83 -9.18 -4.27 4.70
N PHE A 84 -8.38 -4.58 3.67
CA PHE A 84 -8.83 -4.70 2.28
C PHE A 84 -9.48 -3.43 1.68
N SER A 85 -9.11 -2.24 2.16
CA SER A 85 -9.76 -1.01 1.68
C SER A 85 -9.46 -0.71 0.21
N VAL A 86 -10.49 -0.28 -0.55
CA VAL A 86 -10.40 0.06 -1.98
C VAL A 86 -10.85 1.49 -2.24
N ASP A 87 -10.16 2.19 -3.13
CA ASP A 87 -10.53 3.52 -3.62
C ASP A 87 -10.61 3.49 -5.16
N LYS A 88 -11.84 3.48 -5.67
CA LYS A 88 -12.11 3.51 -7.12
C LYS A 88 -11.96 4.94 -7.62
N GLN A 89 -10.98 5.17 -8.49
CA GLN A 89 -10.71 6.48 -9.06
C GLN A 89 -11.64 6.73 -10.24
N ALA A 90 -12.25 7.91 -10.29
CA ALA A 90 -13.09 8.30 -11.42
C ALA A 90 -12.23 8.56 -12.66
N ARG A 91 -12.78 8.25 -13.84
CA ARG A 91 -12.28 8.84 -15.10
C ARG A 91 -12.48 10.35 -15.00
N ALA A 92 -11.41 11.13 -15.11
CA ALA A 92 -11.56 12.56 -15.31
C ALA A 92 -12.06 12.75 -16.75
N GLU A 93 -13.31 13.20 -16.92
CA GLU A 93 -13.79 13.65 -18.23
C GLU A 93 -12.96 14.86 -18.66
N PRO A 94 -12.47 14.93 -19.91
CA PRO A 94 -11.80 16.12 -20.41
C PRO A 94 -12.76 17.30 -20.31
N LEU A 95 -12.38 18.35 -19.58
CA LEU A 95 -13.13 19.59 -19.51
C LEU A 95 -13.30 20.11 -20.94
N SER A 96 -14.52 20.05 -21.47
CA SER A 96 -14.88 20.68 -22.73
C SER A 96 -14.61 22.18 -22.60
N GLN A 97 -13.69 22.69 -23.43
CA GLN A 97 -13.44 24.13 -23.58
C GLN A 97 -14.76 24.79 -24.00
N GLY A 98 -15.44 25.46 -23.08
CA GLY A 98 -16.64 26.23 -23.42
C GLY A 98 -17.71 26.40 -22.35
N SER A 99 -17.59 25.80 -21.17
CA SER A 99 -18.56 26.08 -20.09
C SER A 99 -17.86 26.47 -18.78
N ASN A 100 -18.13 27.69 -18.32
CA ASN A 100 -17.83 28.16 -16.97
C ASN A 100 -18.72 27.47 -15.93
N GLN A 101 -18.73 26.14 -15.93
CA GLN A 101 -19.31 25.34 -14.88
C GLN A 101 -18.28 24.29 -14.49
N SER A 102 -17.46 24.65 -13.51
CA SER A 102 -16.71 23.68 -12.73
C SER A 102 -17.69 22.77 -11.99
N LEU A 103 -18.30 21.82 -12.69
CA LEU A 103 -18.90 20.65 -12.09
C LEU A 103 -17.75 19.74 -11.65
N SER A 104 -17.02 20.21 -10.64
CA SER A 104 -16.38 19.28 -9.72
C SER A 104 -17.51 18.40 -9.22
N LEU A 105 -17.56 17.14 -9.65
CA LEU A 105 -18.18 16.09 -8.87
C LEU A 105 -17.43 16.09 -7.54
N GLN A 106 -17.84 16.98 -6.65
CA GLN A 106 -17.46 17.02 -5.25
C GLN A 106 -18.10 15.79 -4.64
N MET A 107 -17.45 14.64 -4.85
CA MET A 107 -17.50 13.59 -3.86
C MET A 107 -17.29 14.28 -2.51
N PRO A 108 -18.22 14.15 -1.55
CA PRO A 108 -18.07 14.81 -0.27
C PRO A 108 -16.68 14.50 0.24
N ARG A 109 -15.87 15.55 0.47
CA ARG A 109 -14.49 15.45 0.98
C ARG A 109 -14.41 14.74 2.36
N GLY A 110 -15.53 14.20 2.87
CA GLY A 110 -15.72 13.62 4.20
C GLY A 110 -16.16 12.15 4.27
N ALA A 111 -16.32 11.39 3.18
CA ALA A 111 -16.87 10.02 3.26
C ALA A 111 -15.83 8.87 3.27
N PHE A 112 -14.55 9.16 3.53
CA PHE A 112 -13.58 8.10 3.80
C PHE A 112 -13.39 7.98 5.31
N SER A 113 -13.87 6.87 5.89
CA SER A 113 -13.61 6.54 7.29
C SER A 113 -12.10 6.55 7.54
N ARG A 114 -11.67 7.51 8.35
CA ARG A 114 -10.32 7.53 8.91
C ARG A 114 -10.18 6.31 9.81
N MET A 115 -8.98 5.73 9.91
CA MET A 115 -8.71 4.70 10.89
C MET A 115 -9.05 5.22 12.29
N SER A 116 -9.77 4.41 13.07
CA SER A 116 -10.10 4.73 14.46
C SER A 116 -8.82 4.86 15.30
N PRO A 117 -8.86 5.52 16.46
CA PRO A 117 -7.70 5.56 17.36
C PRO A 117 -7.18 4.17 17.73
N GLY A 118 -8.07 3.19 17.96
CA GLY A 118 -7.67 1.81 18.22
C GLY A 118 -6.95 1.16 17.03
N GLU A 119 -7.43 1.42 15.82
CA GLU A 119 -6.79 0.93 14.60
C GLU A 119 -5.42 1.60 14.36
N ASN A 120 -5.30 2.91 14.61
CA ASN A 120 -4.01 3.62 14.55
C ASN A 120 -3.00 3.01 15.53
N ALA A 121 -3.43 2.67 16.74
CA ALA A 121 -2.58 2.01 17.73
C ALA A 121 -2.18 0.60 17.30
N ARG A 122 -3.12 -0.19 16.74
CA ARG A 122 -2.86 -1.56 16.26
C ARG A 122 -1.77 -1.60 15.20
N VAL A 123 -1.82 -0.69 14.23
CA VAL A 123 -0.88 -0.66 13.10
C VAL A 123 0.39 0.16 13.38
N ALA A 124 0.51 0.80 14.55
CA ALA A 124 1.62 1.69 14.88
C ALA A 124 2.98 1.03 14.71
N SER A 125 3.19 -0.16 15.30
CA SER A 125 4.45 -0.89 15.18
C SER A 125 4.71 -1.38 13.75
N SER A 126 3.67 -1.67 12.98
CA SER A 126 3.83 -2.06 11.56
C SER A 126 4.38 -0.90 10.74
N ILE A 127 3.82 0.31 10.91
CA ILE A 127 4.29 1.50 10.21
C ILE A 127 5.71 1.90 10.66
N ALA A 128 6.03 1.75 11.95
CA ALA A 128 7.41 1.93 12.42
C ALA A 128 8.37 0.90 11.80
N GLY A 129 7.91 -0.34 11.61
CA GLY A 129 8.61 -1.37 10.86
C GLY A 129 8.89 -1.00 9.40
N TYR A 130 7.97 -0.31 8.73
CA TYR A 130 8.23 0.24 7.40
C TYR A 130 9.38 1.26 7.43
N TRP A 131 9.38 2.16 8.41
CA TRP A 131 10.45 3.13 8.59
C TRP A 131 11.80 2.45 8.89
N ALA A 132 11.81 1.33 9.61
CA ALA A 132 13.03 0.57 9.88
C ALA A 132 13.73 0.08 8.59
N ALA A 133 12.99 -0.17 7.51
CA ALA A 133 13.54 -0.57 6.22
C ALA A 133 14.22 0.59 5.44
N THR A 134 14.21 1.81 5.98
CA THR A 134 14.83 2.99 5.35
C THR A 134 16.01 3.50 6.21
N PRO A 135 17.21 3.75 5.65
CA PRO A 135 18.40 4.09 6.44
C PRO A 135 18.25 5.33 7.35
N ASP A 136 17.64 6.42 6.88
CA ASP A 136 17.64 7.73 7.56
C ASP A 136 16.33 8.09 8.28
N SER A 137 15.77 7.15 9.04
CA SER A 137 14.39 7.23 9.57
C SER A 137 14.25 7.36 11.09
N ASP A 138 15.33 7.26 11.87
CA ASP A 138 15.24 7.28 13.34
C ASP A 138 14.53 8.52 13.88
N TRP A 139 14.85 9.68 13.32
CA TRP A 139 14.26 10.96 13.71
C TRP A 139 12.74 11.00 13.48
N ILE A 140 12.23 10.25 12.49
CA ILE A 140 10.80 10.16 12.19
C ILE A 140 10.10 9.38 13.31
N LEU A 141 10.68 8.26 13.73
CA LEU A 141 10.14 7.47 14.84
C LEU A 141 10.24 8.23 16.16
N GLN A 142 11.35 8.91 16.43
CA GLN A 142 11.52 9.73 17.63
C GLN A 142 10.49 10.86 17.70
N ARG A 143 10.27 11.57 16.59
CA ARG A 143 9.23 12.60 16.49
C ARG A 143 7.83 12.01 16.69
N GLN A 144 7.57 10.82 16.17
CA GLN A 144 6.29 10.15 16.35
C GLN A 144 6.09 9.67 17.79
N ASN A 145 7.13 9.19 18.48
CA ASN A 145 7.09 8.89 19.91
C ASN A 145 6.74 10.11 20.75
N ALA A 146 7.35 11.27 20.48
CA ALA A 146 6.97 12.52 21.14
C ALA A 146 5.48 12.84 20.92
N ASN A 147 4.95 12.58 19.71
CA ASN A 147 3.53 12.76 19.44
C ASN A 147 2.64 11.78 20.23
N TRP A 148 3.00 10.50 20.30
CA TRP A 148 2.26 9.52 21.09
C TRP A 148 2.30 9.81 22.59
N ASN A 149 3.40 10.35 23.11
CA ASN A 149 3.47 10.80 24.50
C ASN A 149 2.54 11.99 24.79
N ALA A 150 2.30 12.86 23.80
CA ALA A 150 1.43 14.02 23.95
C ALA A 150 -0.06 13.72 23.70
N GLU A 151 -0.36 12.88 22.70
CA GLU A 151 -1.72 12.67 22.16
C GLU A 151 -2.26 11.25 22.40
N GLY A 152 -1.45 10.36 22.97
CA GLY A 152 -1.77 8.94 23.20
C GLY A 152 -1.44 8.04 22.00
N ALA A 153 -1.43 6.72 22.25
CA ALA A 153 -1.03 5.70 21.26
C ALA A 153 -1.90 5.65 19.99
N GLY A 154 -3.16 6.13 20.07
CA GLY A 154 -4.06 6.22 18.93
C GLY A 154 -3.81 7.42 18.01
N ALA A 155 -2.83 8.28 18.35
CA ALA A 155 -2.46 9.41 17.52
C ALA A 155 -1.85 8.95 16.20
N ARG A 156 -2.22 9.65 15.12
CA ARG A 156 -1.86 9.27 13.75
C ARG A 156 -0.38 9.54 13.49
N TRP A 157 0.16 8.82 12.52
CA TRP A 157 1.47 9.13 11.95
C TRP A 157 1.48 10.51 11.31
N ARG A 158 2.37 11.40 11.77
CA ARG A 158 2.49 12.77 11.27
C ARG A 158 3.25 12.84 9.94
N ASN A 159 4.28 12.02 9.80
CA ASN A 159 5.07 11.92 8.57
C ASN A 159 4.40 10.94 7.60
N ALA A 160 4.36 11.31 6.32
CA ALA A 160 3.83 10.44 5.26
C ALA A 160 4.77 9.24 5.06
N TRP A 161 4.24 8.03 5.19
CA TRP A 161 5.01 6.77 5.22
C TRP A 161 4.89 5.93 3.94
N SER A 162 4.38 6.51 2.85
CA SER A 162 4.17 5.78 1.59
C SER A 162 5.48 5.28 0.95
N ALA A 163 6.56 6.06 1.03
CA ALA A 163 7.87 5.64 0.52
C ALA A 163 8.55 4.58 1.41
N ALA A 164 8.35 4.68 2.73
CA ALA A 164 8.82 3.67 3.67
C ALA A 164 8.11 2.33 3.47
N PHE A 165 6.80 2.35 3.21
CA PHE A 165 6.04 1.17 2.84
C PHE A 165 6.62 0.47 1.60
N ILE A 166 6.83 1.20 0.50
CA ILE A 166 7.43 0.62 -0.72
C ILE A 166 8.84 0.11 -0.42
N SER A 167 9.65 0.87 0.30
CA SER A 167 11.01 0.45 0.69
C SER A 167 11.02 -0.84 1.51
N TRP A 168 10.05 -1.03 2.40
CA TRP A 168 9.87 -2.27 3.14
C TRP A 168 9.39 -3.42 2.25
N VAL A 169 8.45 -3.18 1.33
CA VAL A 169 8.03 -4.20 0.35
C VAL A 169 9.23 -4.68 -0.47
N MET A 170 10.07 -3.77 -0.97
CA MET A 170 11.27 -4.11 -1.73
C MET A 170 12.29 -4.88 -0.87
N CYS A 171 12.50 -4.44 0.37
CA CYS A 171 13.38 -5.08 1.34
C CYS A 171 12.98 -6.54 1.63
N GLU A 172 11.69 -6.82 1.84
CA GLU A 172 11.20 -8.18 2.07
C GLU A 172 11.12 -9.00 0.78
N SER A 173 11.01 -8.34 -0.37
CA SER A 173 11.02 -8.98 -1.69
C SER A 173 12.41 -9.39 -2.16
N GLY A 174 13.47 -9.12 -1.39
CA GLY A 174 14.81 -9.59 -1.70
C GLY A 174 15.80 -8.52 -2.18
N LEU A 175 15.42 -7.24 -2.15
CA LEU A 175 16.25 -6.12 -2.63
C LEU A 175 16.99 -5.47 -1.46
N ASP A 176 18.09 -6.10 -1.05
CA ASP A 176 18.97 -5.59 0.01
C ASP A 176 20.02 -4.59 -0.50
N ASP A 177 20.49 -4.78 -1.74
CA ASP A 177 21.48 -3.95 -2.40
C ASP A 177 20.91 -2.57 -2.84
N PRO A 178 21.46 -1.44 -2.34
CA PRO A 178 21.06 -0.11 -2.78
C PRO A 178 21.35 0.18 -4.26
N GLY A 179 22.29 -0.53 -4.89
CA GLY A 179 22.51 -0.48 -6.34
C GLY A 179 21.30 -0.96 -7.13
N GLN A 180 20.61 -2.00 -6.63
CA GLN A 180 19.38 -2.53 -7.20
C GLN A 180 18.16 -1.66 -6.87
N PHE A 181 17.99 -1.26 -5.60
CA PHE A 181 16.90 -0.38 -5.18
C PHE A 181 17.28 0.49 -3.97
N ARG A 182 17.33 1.81 -4.16
CA ARG A 182 17.62 2.79 -3.11
C ARG A 182 16.39 3.03 -2.23
N ARG A 183 16.23 2.16 -1.22
CA ARG A 183 15.26 2.33 -0.12
C ARG A 183 15.41 3.71 0.53
N ALA A 184 14.31 4.43 0.72
CA ALA A 184 14.34 5.82 1.15
C ALA A 184 13.08 6.27 1.87
N ILE A 185 13.23 7.33 2.66
CA ILE A 185 12.12 7.99 3.36
C ILE A 185 11.17 8.76 2.42
N ALA A 186 11.56 8.96 1.16
CA ALA A 186 10.80 9.73 0.17
C ALA A 186 10.89 9.11 -1.24
N HIS A 187 9.77 9.17 -1.98
CA HIS A 187 9.59 8.52 -3.29
C HIS A 187 10.59 9.00 -4.34
N HIS A 188 10.94 10.28 -4.33
CA HIS A 188 11.81 10.86 -5.34
C HIS A 188 13.17 10.15 -5.44
N THR A 189 13.66 9.51 -4.37
CA THR A 189 14.98 8.85 -4.36
C THR A 189 15.07 7.69 -5.36
N TYR A 190 14.13 6.75 -5.32
CA TYR A 190 14.11 5.62 -6.27
C TYR A 190 13.48 5.98 -7.61
N ILE A 191 12.68 7.04 -7.69
CA ILE A 191 12.29 7.63 -8.99
C ILE A 191 13.55 8.13 -9.70
N ASP A 192 14.41 8.89 -9.00
CA ASP A 192 15.64 9.42 -9.57
C ASP A 192 16.62 8.32 -9.96
N GLN A 193 16.70 7.23 -9.18
CA GLN A 193 17.49 6.05 -9.55
C GLN A 193 16.97 5.43 -10.85
N ALA A 194 15.65 5.25 -10.97
CA ALA A 194 15.08 4.68 -12.18
C ALA A 194 15.24 5.59 -13.42
N ILE A 195 15.24 6.91 -13.24
CA ILE A 195 15.55 7.87 -14.30
C ILE A 195 17.03 7.73 -14.70
N ARG A 196 17.95 7.71 -13.75
CA ARG A 196 19.37 7.47 -14.03
C ARG A 196 19.62 6.13 -14.71
N ALA A 197 18.89 5.08 -14.35
CA ALA A 197 18.95 3.79 -15.01
C ALA A 197 18.49 3.88 -16.48
N ALA A 198 17.41 4.61 -16.77
CA ALA A 198 16.96 4.89 -18.13
C ALA A 198 17.99 5.70 -18.94
N ASP A 199 18.76 6.55 -18.26
CA ASP A 199 19.82 7.36 -18.86
C ASP A 199 21.19 6.62 -18.89
N GLY A 200 21.24 5.31 -18.53
CA GLY A 200 22.43 4.45 -18.61
C GLY A 200 23.45 4.63 -17.47
N GLN A 201 23.07 5.27 -16.37
CA GLN A 201 23.95 5.64 -15.25
C GLN A 201 23.83 4.73 -14.01
N ASP A 202 22.72 4.03 -13.85
CA ASP A 202 22.44 3.11 -12.71
C ASP A 202 22.05 1.72 -13.28
N ASN A 203 22.98 1.03 -13.95
CA ASN A 203 22.70 -0.20 -14.71
C ASN A 203 22.25 -1.41 -13.86
N ASP A 204 22.59 -1.42 -12.58
CA ASP A 204 22.19 -2.49 -11.65
C ASP A 204 20.78 -2.26 -11.09
N ALA A 205 20.18 -1.08 -11.31
CA ALA A 205 18.87 -0.76 -10.79
C ALA A 205 17.80 -1.67 -11.41
N VAL A 206 16.96 -2.25 -10.56
CA VAL A 206 15.89 -3.15 -11.03
C VAL A 206 14.71 -2.38 -11.61
N TYR A 207 14.68 -1.05 -11.52
CA TYR A 207 13.65 -0.23 -12.12
C TYR A 207 14.25 0.71 -13.16
N THR A 208 13.59 0.80 -14.31
CA THR A 208 13.89 1.76 -15.37
C THR A 208 12.68 2.67 -15.56
N ALA A 209 12.90 3.98 -15.64
CA ALA A 209 11.83 4.95 -15.83
C ALA A 209 11.42 5.06 -17.31
N PHE A 210 10.11 5.01 -17.55
CA PHE A 210 9.47 5.22 -18.83
C PHE A 210 8.42 6.33 -18.73
N GLU A 211 8.17 7.02 -19.84
CA GLU A 211 7.00 7.88 -19.94
C GLU A 211 5.73 7.01 -19.87
N PRO A 212 4.64 7.48 -19.23
CA PRO A 212 3.37 6.74 -19.22
C PRO A 212 2.90 6.43 -20.64
N GLY A 213 2.69 5.15 -20.95
CA GLY A 213 2.30 4.68 -22.29
C GLY A 213 3.45 4.25 -23.19
N GLN A 214 4.71 4.50 -22.80
CA GLN A 214 5.88 4.07 -23.57
C GLN A 214 6.16 2.57 -23.42
N ALA A 215 5.84 1.97 -22.26
CA ALA A 215 6.02 0.55 -22.00
C ALA A 215 4.77 -0.06 -21.38
N ALA A 216 4.56 -1.37 -21.61
CA ALA A 216 3.45 -2.10 -21.00
C ALA A 216 3.59 -2.12 -19.47
N VAL A 217 2.50 -1.74 -18.79
CA VAL A 217 2.39 -1.80 -17.32
C VAL A 217 2.16 -3.24 -16.89
N GLU A 218 2.92 -3.71 -15.91
CA GLU A 218 2.84 -5.08 -15.39
C GLU A 218 2.84 -5.12 -13.86
N PRO A 219 2.25 -6.16 -13.23
CA PRO A 219 2.33 -6.34 -11.78
C PRO A 219 3.78 -6.33 -11.26
N GLY A 220 4.04 -5.56 -10.21
CA GLY A 220 5.36 -5.27 -9.65
C GLY A 220 5.98 -3.94 -10.14
N ASP A 221 5.44 -3.33 -11.19
CA ASP A 221 5.85 -1.98 -11.63
C ASP A 221 5.39 -0.91 -10.62
N LEU A 222 6.01 0.27 -10.65
CA LEU A 222 5.58 1.44 -9.87
C LEU A 222 5.00 2.51 -10.77
N LEU A 223 3.85 3.06 -10.37
CA LEU A 223 3.21 4.18 -11.06
C LEU A 223 3.26 5.42 -10.18
N CYS A 224 3.84 6.51 -10.68
CA CYS A 224 4.21 7.67 -9.89
C CYS A 224 3.54 8.97 -10.36
N ARG A 225 3.08 9.77 -9.39
CA ARG A 225 2.54 11.11 -9.61
C ARG A 225 3.30 12.19 -8.86
N GLY A 226 3.34 13.39 -9.45
CA GLY A 226 3.83 14.61 -8.83
C GLY A 226 2.76 15.28 -7.99
N SER A 227 3.12 15.73 -6.78
CA SER A 227 2.24 16.59 -5.98
C SER A 227 2.73 18.02 -5.94
N ARG A 228 4.01 18.20 -5.58
CA ARG A 228 4.71 19.49 -5.55
C ARG A 228 6.20 19.27 -5.85
N PRO A 229 6.71 19.76 -7.00
CA PRO A 229 5.93 20.34 -8.10
C PRO A 229 5.04 19.28 -8.77
N GLU A 230 4.14 19.74 -9.62
CA GLU A 230 3.34 18.88 -10.48
C GLU A 230 4.13 18.59 -11.75
N TYR A 231 4.90 17.51 -11.74
CA TYR A 231 5.62 17.02 -12.92
C TYR A 231 4.63 16.49 -13.95
N ARG A 232 4.83 16.83 -15.23
CA ARG A 232 3.99 16.33 -16.33
C ARG A 232 4.58 15.11 -17.01
N ASN A 233 5.91 14.97 -16.98
CA ASN A 233 6.66 13.90 -17.63
C ASN A 233 8.03 13.68 -16.95
N LEU A 234 8.83 12.74 -17.44
CA LEU A 234 10.17 12.48 -16.89
C LEU A 234 11.13 13.65 -17.13
N ALA A 235 11.00 14.37 -18.25
CA ALA A 235 11.85 15.53 -18.54
C ALA A 235 11.70 16.63 -17.48
N ASP A 236 10.48 16.92 -17.02
CA ASP A 236 10.25 17.87 -15.93
C ASP A 236 11.00 17.41 -14.64
N ARG A 237 10.93 16.11 -14.29
CA ARG A 237 11.63 15.58 -13.10
C ARG A 237 13.15 15.59 -13.25
N ARG A 238 13.68 15.31 -14.45
CA ARG A 238 15.13 15.30 -14.73
C ARG A 238 15.82 16.62 -14.36
N THR A 239 15.13 17.74 -14.48
CA THR A 239 15.68 19.07 -14.11
C THR A 239 15.98 19.24 -12.62
N GLN A 240 15.47 18.34 -11.78
CA GLN A 240 15.52 18.42 -10.30
C GLN A 240 16.01 17.10 -9.67
N LEU A 241 16.80 16.29 -10.38
CA LEU A 241 17.36 15.06 -9.83
C LEU A 241 18.17 15.36 -8.56
N GLY A 242 17.95 14.57 -7.51
CA GLY A 242 18.57 14.79 -6.20
C GLY A 242 17.87 15.83 -5.34
N GLU A 243 17.00 16.68 -5.91
CA GLU A 243 16.19 17.61 -5.13
C GLU A 243 14.96 16.92 -4.54
N GLY A 244 14.63 17.28 -3.30
CA GLY A 244 13.46 16.75 -2.60
C GLY A 244 12.15 17.17 -3.26
N ALA A 245 11.30 16.20 -3.60
CA ALA A 245 10.00 16.44 -4.20
C ALA A 245 8.88 15.71 -3.47
N ARG A 246 7.68 16.32 -3.42
CA ARG A 246 6.48 15.64 -2.94
C ARG A 246 5.89 14.82 -4.09
N THR A 247 6.36 13.59 -4.21
CA THR A 247 5.86 12.59 -5.16
C THR A 247 5.19 11.43 -4.42
N HIS A 248 4.42 10.63 -5.13
CA HIS A 248 3.79 9.42 -4.60
C HIS A 248 3.76 8.36 -5.69
N CYS A 249 4.23 7.17 -5.37
CA CYS A 249 4.11 5.98 -6.20
C CYS A 249 3.27 4.91 -5.49
N ASP A 250 2.68 4.03 -6.27
CA ASP A 250 2.01 2.82 -5.81
C ASP A 250 2.47 1.62 -6.66
N ILE A 251 2.35 0.42 -6.07
CA ILE A 251 2.77 -0.84 -6.68
C ILE A 251 1.63 -1.39 -7.53
N VAL A 252 1.86 -1.67 -8.80
CA VAL A 252 0.90 -2.37 -9.66
C VAL A 252 0.75 -3.80 -9.18
N VAL A 253 -0.49 -4.23 -8.93
CA VAL A 253 -0.79 -5.60 -8.48
C VAL A 253 -1.69 -6.36 -9.43
N LYS A 254 -2.45 -5.64 -10.28
CA LYS A 254 -3.29 -6.23 -11.31
C LYS A 254 -3.50 -5.24 -12.46
N VAL A 255 -3.50 -5.76 -13.68
CA VAL A 255 -3.88 -5.04 -14.89
C VAL A 255 -5.05 -5.77 -15.53
N ASP A 256 -6.15 -5.06 -15.72
CA ASP A 256 -7.36 -5.57 -16.35
C ASP A 256 -7.56 -4.82 -17.66
N THR A 257 -7.18 -5.46 -18.76
CA THR A 257 -7.23 -4.87 -20.10
C THR A 257 -8.67 -4.74 -20.61
N GLU A 258 -9.56 -5.67 -20.23
CA GLU A 258 -10.96 -5.68 -20.66
C GLU A 258 -11.74 -4.58 -19.94
N ALA A 259 -11.62 -4.49 -18.62
CA ALA A 259 -12.23 -3.42 -17.83
C ALA A 259 -11.51 -2.08 -18.00
N GLN A 260 -10.35 -2.06 -18.68
CA GLN A 260 -9.45 -0.92 -18.79
C GLN A 260 -9.16 -0.30 -17.43
N THR A 261 -8.68 -1.12 -16.49
CA THR A 261 -8.26 -0.65 -15.17
C THR A 261 -6.88 -1.19 -14.78
N ILE A 262 -6.17 -0.40 -13.98
CA ILE A 262 -4.92 -0.81 -13.35
C ILE A 262 -5.12 -0.69 -11.84
N MET A 263 -4.92 -1.78 -11.11
CA MET A 263 -5.02 -1.81 -9.67
C MET A 263 -3.63 -1.65 -9.06
N VAL A 264 -3.52 -0.69 -8.15
CA VAL A 264 -2.26 -0.38 -7.46
C VAL A 264 -2.46 -0.39 -5.95
N ILE A 265 -1.47 -0.86 -5.19
CA ILE A 265 -1.45 -0.82 -3.73
C ILE A 265 -0.37 0.14 -3.27
N GLY A 266 -0.71 1.02 -2.33
CA GLY A 266 0.25 1.91 -1.70
C GLY A 266 -0.03 2.17 -0.23
N GLY A 267 1.03 2.54 0.47
CA GLY A 267 0.99 2.98 1.86
C GLY A 267 0.56 4.44 1.99
N ASN A 268 0.08 4.81 3.18
CA ASN A 268 -0.39 6.15 3.53
C ASN A 268 -1.43 6.77 2.56
N VAL A 269 -2.13 5.96 1.77
CA VAL A 269 -3.21 6.44 0.90
C VAL A 269 -4.42 6.67 1.80
N ARG A 270 -4.72 7.94 2.07
CA ARG A 270 -5.69 8.37 3.10
C ARG A 270 -5.32 7.89 4.52
N GLY A 271 -4.04 7.63 4.76
CA GLY A 271 -3.51 7.21 6.06
C GLY A 271 -3.58 5.71 6.34
N THR A 272 -3.79 4.86 5.34
CA THR A 272 -3.81 3.39 5.45
C THR A 272 -3.03 2.74 4.30
N VAL A 273 -2.84 1.41 4.31
CA VAL A 273 -2.47 0.64 3.11
C VAL A 273 -3.76 0.35 2.34
N ARG A 274 -3.81 0.77 1.08
CA ARG A 274 -5.05 0.78 0.31
C ARG A 274 -4.78 0.50 -1.15
N MET A 275 -5.70 -0.24 -1.74
CA MET A 275 -5.75 -0.42 -3.17
C MET A 275 -6.48 0.74 -3.83
N LYS A 276 -5.93 1.25 -4.92
CA LYS A 276 -6.63 2.13 -5.85
C LYS A 276 -6.93 1.37 -7.13
N VAL A 277 -8.14 1.54 -7.65
CA VAL A 277 -8.50 1.09 -9.00
C VAL A 277 -8.40 2.32 -9.90
N LEU A 278 -7.34 2.38 -10.70
CA LEU A 278 -7.09 3.49 -11.62
C LEU A 278 -7.76 3.20 -12.96
N PRO A 279 -8.48 4.17 -13.55
CA PRO A 279 -8.91 4.03 -14.92
C PRO A 279 -7.69 4.01 -15.84
N ALA A 280 -7.69 3.09 -16.78
CA ALA A 280 -6.68 2.96 -17.80
C ALA A 280 -7.25 3.28 -19.19
N GLY A 281 -6.34 3.60 -20.09
CA GLY A 281 -6.62 3.84 -21.50
C GLY A 281 -5.34 3.72 -22.30
N GLN A 282 -5.51 3.69 -23.61
CA GLN A 282 -4.44 3.46 -24.57
C GLN A 282 -4.68 4.38 -25.75
N ASN A 283 -3.67 5.15 -26.13
CA ASN A 283 -3.67 5.89 -27.39
C ASN A 283 -3.14 4.98 -28.50
N ASP A 284 -3.40 5.33 -29.76
CA ASP A 284 -2.89 4.58 -30.91
C ASP A 284 -1.35 4.47 -30.86
N GLY A 285 -0.84 3.24 -30.89
CA GLY A 285 0.59 2.95 -30.85
C GLY A 285 1.26 3.04 -29.47
N GLU A 286 0.53 3.43 -28.42
CA GLU A 286 1.02 3.41 -27.03
C GLU A 286 0.63 2.10 -26.33
N ALA A 287 1.29 1.78 -25.22
CA ALA A 287 0.85 0.73 -24.31
C ALA A 287 -0.28 1.23 -23.38
N LEU A 288 -1.07 0.30 -22.83
CA LEU A 288 -2.08 0.63 -21.82
C LEU A 288 -1.43 1.34 -20.62
N ARG A 289 -1.97 2.51 -20.25
CA ARG A 289 -1.49 3.32 -19.14
C ARG A 289 -2.62 3.78 -18.23
N ALA A 290 -2.27 4.08 -16.98
CA ALA A 290 -3.20 4.77 -16.08
C ALA A 290 -3.45 6.20 -16.58
N LEU A 291 -4.71 6.62 -16.61
CA LEU A 291 -5.10 7.93 -17.11
C LEU A 291 -4.86 9.03 -16.07
N SER A 292 -5.23 8.76 -14.82
CA SER A 292 -5.02 9.69 -13.71
C SER A 292 -5.06 8.99 -12.35
N ASP A 293 -4.47 9.63 -11.35
CA ASP A 293 -4.59 9.29 -9.93
C ASP A 293 -5.11 10.51 -9.15
N ASN A 294 -6.33 10.42 -8.62
CA ASN A 294 -7.05 11.51 -7.95
C ASN A 294 -7.09 12.81 -8.79
N GLY A 295 -7.38 12.65 -10.09
CA GLY A 295 -7.47 13.75 -11.06
C GLY A 295 -6.13 14.35 -11.47
N ARG A 296 -5.01 13.75 -11.08
CA ARG A 296 -3.66 14.19 -11.47
C ARG A 296 -3.05 13.23 -12.48
N ALA A 297 -2.30 13.78 -13.42
CA ALA A 297 -1.50 12.97 -14.33
C ALA A 297 -0.42 12.20 -13.57
N LEU A 298 -0.12 11.00 -14.04
CA LEU A 298 1.09 10.29 -13.70
C LEU A 298 2.20 10.82 -14.60
N PHE A 299 3.41 10.96 -14.08
CA PHE A 299 4.56 11.49 -14.84
C PHE A 299 5.63 10.43 -15.08
N ALA A 300 5.57 9.30 -14.37
CA ALA A 300 6.57 8.25 -14.47
C ALA A 300 5.93 6.87 -14.28
N HIS A 301 6.32 5.95 -15.15
CA HIS A 301 6.14 4.51 -15.02
C HIS A 301 7.51 3.91 -14.75
N LEU A 302 7.74 3.38 -13.55
CA LEU A 302 8.97 2.67 -13.24
C LEU A 302 8.75 1.19 -13.55
N LYS A 303 9.33 0.72 -14.65
CA LYS A 303 9.19 -0.66 -15.11
C LYS A 303 10.24 -1.54 -14.43
N LEU A 304 9.77 -2.59 -13.77
CA LEU A 304 10.62 -3.56 -13.10
C LEU A 304 11.32 -4.48 -14.13
N GLN A 305 12.64 -4.56 -14.06
CA GLN A 305 13.49 -5.40 -14.90
C GLN A 305 13.59 -6.81 -14.30
N ALA A 306 12.48 -7.54 -14.30
CA ALA A 306 12.40 -8.93 -13.86
C ALA A 306 11.36 -9.70 -14.71
N PRO A 307 11.43 -11.04 -14.77
CA PRO A 307 10.53 -11.85 -15.60
C PRO A 307 9.05 -11.53 -15.34
N SER A 308 8.28 -11.36 -16.41
CA SER A 308 6.85 -11.09 -16.36
C SER A 308 6.07 -12.17 -15.61
N ILE A 309 5.00 -11.75 -14.94
CA ILE A 309 4.00 -12.64 -14.33
C ILE A 309 2.62 -12.32 -14.90
N ALA A 310 1.63 -13.18 -14.64
CA ALA A 310 0.27 -12.97 -15.14
C ALA A 310 -0.30 -11.60 -14.73
N LEU A 311 -1.00 -10.92 -15.63
CA LEU A 311 -1.55 -9.58 -15.39
C LEU A 311 -2.55 -9.54 -14.23
N ASN A 312 -3.17 -10.68 -13.91
CA ASN A 312 -4.06 -10.87 -12.76
C ASN A 312 -3.34 -11.42 -11.51
N ALA A 313 -2.04 -11.14 -11.35
CA ALA A 313 -1.21 -11.66 -10.25
C ALA A 313 -1.82 -11.49 -8.84
N LEU A 314 -2.55 -10.41 -8.57
CA LEU A 314 -3.25 -10.24 -7.29
C LEU A 314 -4.22 -11.41 -6.99
N ASP A 315 -4.99 -11.86 -7.97
CA ASP A 315 -6.04 -12.87 -7.84
C ASP A 315 -5.48 -14.24 -7.41
N THR A 316 -4.21 -14.49 -7.72
CA THR A 316 -3.49 -15.73 -7.40
C THR A 316 -2.55 -15.58 -6.20
N SER A 317 -2.58 -14.45 -5.49
CA SER A 317 -1.77 -14.26 -4.29
C SER A 317 -2.18 -15.20 -3.15
N PRO A 318 -1.25 -15.71 -2.32
CA PRO A 318 -1.58 -16.50 -1.14
C PRO A 318 -2.58 -15.78 -0.22
N THR A 319 -2.47 -14.45 -0.12
CA THR A 319 -3.38 -13.62 0.67
C THR A 319 -4.82 -13.69 0.18
N LEU A 320 -5.09 -13.53 -1.12
CA LEU A 320 -6.48 -13.64 -1.62
C LEU A 320 -7.00 -15.07 -1.59
N GLN A 321 -6.14 -16.07 -1.74
CA GLN A 321 -6.53 -17.47 -1.58
C GLN A 321 -6.94 -17.80 -0.14
N ALA A 322 -6.26 -17.21 0.86
CA ALA A 322 -6.59 -17.38 2.27
C ALA A 322 -7.84 -16.60 2.71
N PHE A 323 -8.18 -15.50 2.02
CA PHE A 323 -9.34 -14.65 2.32
C PHE A 323 -10.29 -14.49 1.11
N PRO A 324 -10.88 -15.57 0.59
CA PRO A 324 -11.60 -15.57 -0.71
C PRO A 324 -12.93 -14.80 -0.70
N SER A 325 -13.46 -14.47 0.48
CA SER A 325 -14.69 -13.68 0.67
C SER A 325 -14.43 -12.18 0.82
N ALA A 326 -13.17 -11.74 0.92
CA ALA A 326 -12.83 -10.34 1.11
C ALA A 326 -12.78 -9.53 -0.20
N TYR A 327 -12.80 -10.19 -1.36
CA TYR A 327 -12.59 -9.59 -2.68
C TYR A 327 -13.53 -10.16 -3.77
N ARG A 328 -14.80 -10.42 -3.43
CA ARG A 328 -15.88 -10.61 -4.42
C ARG A 328 -16.89 -9.50 -4.32
#